data_AF-A0A8T0J351-F1
#
_entry.id   AF-A0A8T0J351-F1
#
_cell.length_a   1.000
_cell.length_b   1.000
_cell.length_c   1.000
_cell.angle_alpha   90.00
_cell.angle_beta   90.00
_cell.angle_gamma   90.00
#
_symmetry.space_group_name_H-M   'P 1'
#
loop_
_entity.id
_entity.type
_entity.pdbx_description
1 polymer ?
#
loop_
_entity_poly.entity_id
_entity_poly.type
_entity_poly.pdbx_seq_one_letter_code
_entity_poly.pdbx_strand_id
1 'polypeptide(L)'
;MASAESSHGSQYSPFVAFIFLYNLMVGTGCLALPSVLLKGGWVLGTSFVLIVAFLSYVSVTFVLESMATANALIKLKSRDRLDESLLSEEAGQPGDDFPSEESHSLDKPSEEGIFEISKKIEMGEMAGMFFNQWGIIVFYSALILYLIGDSIIYSTLIARSLSEFFVNLTPASWAFDMYLVIFFCFSLPLCYFDFQKTKLLQMTTLAIRNISLYTMIILAAMKAVNGDRKDSDVPTVNLSALPNLFGGAVYSFMCHHSLPGIVTPMRNKSHLQRISGLAYGSVVVVYILLLVSSGFAFGVNVKDPLTFNFPADQYGLVGNLLFLFPVFTLSSTFPMLSITLRNNIDTLLQFAFNSEASSPPEESKLRRLMLTLLAVVPPTLLSYFAKVWFYA
;
A
#
# COMPACT_ATOMS: atom_id res chain seq x y z
N MET A 1 36.66 19.37 -5.79
CA MET A 1 35.75 19.39 -4.62
C MET A 1 34.36 19.84 -5.08
N ALA A 2 33.56 18.88 -5.54
CA ALA A 2 32.12 19.08 -5.79
C ALA A 2 31.42 18.13 -4.83
N SER A 3 30.94 18.65 -3.70
CA SER A 3 30.18 17.89 -2.73
C SER A 3 28.87 17.45 -3.38
N ALA A 4 28.70 16.14 -3.49
CA ALA A 4 27.45 15.52 -3.87
C ALA A 4 26.33 16.03 -2.94
N GLU A 5 25.40 16.81 -3.50
CA GLU A 5 24.15 17.16 -2.86
C GLU A 5 23.39 15.87 -2.55
N SER A 6 23.49 15.41 -1.30
CA SER A 6 22.61 14.40 -0.76
C SER A 6 21.18 14.91 -0.89
N SER A 7 20.35 14.22 -1.67
CA SER A 7 18.92 14.48 -1.80
C SER A 7 18.21 14.17 -0.47
N HIS A 8 18.38 15.02 0.54
CA HIS A 8 17.54 15.01 1.74
C HIS A 8 16.15 15.50 1.34
N GLY A 9 15.29 14.57 0.90
CA GLY A 9 13.85 14.80 0.87
C GLY A 9 13.41 15.31 2.24
N SER A 10 12.56 16.34 2.27
CA SER A 10 12.09 16.97 3.51
C SER A 10 11.63 15.92 4.52
N GLN A 11 12.36 15.76 5.62
CA GLN A 11 11.96 14.86 6.70
C GLN A 11 10.66 15.37 7.35
N TYR A 12 9.79 14.46 7.79
CA TYR A 12 8.55 14.82 8.48
C TYR A 12 8.51 14.30 9.93
N SER A 13 7.56 14.85 10.69
CA SER A 13 7.40 14.54 12.11
C SER A 13 6.77 13.15 12.34
N PRO A 14 6.98 12.53 13.52
CA PRO A 14 6.31 11.29 13.90
C PRO A 14 4.78 11.31 13.77
N PHE A 15 4.17 12.47 13.99
CA PHE A 15 2.72 12.65 13.83
C PHE A 15 2.28 12.55 12.37
N VAL A 16 3.06 13.09 11.44
CA VAL A 16 2.80 12.94 9.99
C VAL A 16 2.97 11.47 9.58
N ALA A 17 3.96 10.76 10.14
CA ALA A 17 4.13 9.32 9.94
C ALA A 17 2.89 8.54 10.38
N PHE A 18 2.35 8.84 11.57
CA PHE A 18 1.10 8.27 12.06
C PHE A 18 -0.05 8.51 11.09
N ILE A 19 -0.23 9.74 10.59
CA ILE A 19 -1.28 10.06 9.61
C ILE A 19 -1.12 9.23 8.34
N PHE A 20 0.11 9.07 7.81
CA PHE A 20 0.35 8.26 6.63
C PHE A 20 0.10 6.77 6.87
N LEU A 21 0.51 6.22 8.01
CA LEU A 21 0.23 4.83 8.39
C LEU A 21 -1.27 4.57 8.53
N TYR A 22 -1.98 5.45 9.25
CA TYR A 22 -3.43 5.40 9.43
C TYR A 22 -4.14 5.38 8.06
N ASN A 23 -3.78 6.32 7.19
CA ASN A 23 -4.43 6.46 5.89
C ASN A 23 -4.10 5.35 4.89
N LEU A 24 -2.90 4.77 5.00
CA LEU A 24 -2.52 3.63 4.20
C LEU A 24 -3.41 2.43 4.52
N MET A 25 -3.63 2.15 5.81
CA MET A 25 -4.51 1.06 6.25
C MET A 25 -5.98 1.32 5.90
N VAL A 26 -6.50 2.51 6.23
CA VAL A 26 -7.90 2.88 5.95
C VAL A 26 -8.23 2.76 4.47
N GLY A 27 -7.30 3.18 3.60
CA GLY A 27 -7.31 3.10 2.14
C GLY A 27 -8.58 2.56 1.48
N THR A 28 -8.43 1.48 0.73
CA THR A 28 -9.49 0.88 -0.10
C THR A 28 -10.18 -0.28 0.58
N GLY A 29 -9.49 -0.94 1.52
CA GLY A 29 -10.04 -2.05 2.28
C GLY A 29 -11.26 -1.67 3.11
N CYS A 30 -11.34 -0.44 3.63
CA CYS A 30 -12.50 0.00 4.41
C CYS A 30 -13.82 0.02 3.63
N LEU A 31 -13.79 0.11 2.30
CA LEU A 31 -15.00 0.22 1.47
C LEU A 31 -15.80 -1.09 1.41
N ALA A 32 -15.11 -2.22 1.36
CA ALA A 32 -15.74 -3.55 1.32
C ALA A 32 -15.88 -4.15 2.73
N LEU A 33 -15.19 -3.58 3.73
CA LEU A 33 -15.09 -4.18 5.05
C LEU A 33 -16.45 -4.43 5.73
N PRO A 34 -17.41 -3.48 5.77
CA PRO A 34 -18.70 -3.74 6.42
C PRO A 34 -19.48 -4.88 5.77
N SER A 35 -19.50 -4.97 4.44
CA SER A 35 -20.24 -6.02 3.73
C SER A 35 -19.66 -7.41 3.98
N VAL A 36 -18.34 -7.50 4.04
CA VAL A 36 -17.64 -8.75 4.31
C VAL A 36 -17.83 -9.20 5.76
N LEU A 37 -17.66 -8.30 6.73
CA LEU A 37 -17.76 -8.63 8.15
C LEU A 37 -19.20 -8.94 8.58
N LEU A 38 -20.19 -8.17 8.11
CA LEU A 38 -21.59 -8.39 8.49
C LEU A 38 -22.15 -9.70 7.92
N LYS A 39 -21.69 -10.15 6.75
CA LYS A 39 -22.03 -11.48 6.20
C LYS A 39 -21.51 -12.63 7.05
N GLY A 40 -20.34 -12.46 7.70
CA GLY A 40 -19.81 -13.42 8.68
C GLY A 40 -20.45 -13.33 10.06
N GLY A 41 -21.23 -12.29 10.30
CA GLY A 41 -21.90 -11.98 11.56
C GLY A 41 -21.08 -11.05 12.45
N TRP A 42 -21.77 -10.32 13.32
CA TRP A 42 -21.16 -9.21 14.05
C TRP A 42 -20.12 -9.67 15.10
N VAL A 43 -20.31 -10.85 15.71
CA VAL A 43 -19.34 -11.41 16.67
C VAL A 43 -18.08 -11.86 15.93
N LEU A 44 -18.27 -12.68 14.89
CA LEU A 44 -17.16 -13.22 14.10
C LEU A 44 -16.39 -12.07 13.43
N GLY A 45 -17.10 -11.12 12.81
CA GLY A 45 -16.50 -9.94 12.18
C GLY A 45 -15.68 -9.09 13.14
N THR A 46 -16.22 -8.76 14.32
CA THR A 46 -15.50 -7.98 15.32
C THR A 46 -14.26 -8.73 15.83
N SER A 47 -14.38 -10.02 16.15
CA SER A 47 -13.26 -10.83 16.63
C SER A 47 -12.13 -10.94 15.61
N PHE A 48 -12.46 -11.14 14.33
CA PHE A 48 -11.47 -11.23 13.25
C PHE A 48 -10.78 -9.90 12.98
N VAL A 49 -11.50 -8.77 13.03
CA VAL A 49 -10.86 -7.45 12.92
C VAL A 49 -9.79 -7.28 13.99
N LEU A 50 -10.08 -7.67 15.24
CA LEU A 50 -9.11 -7.58 16.33
C LEU A 50 -7.92 -8.53 16.13
N ILE A 51 -8.18 -9.79 15.78
CA ILE A 51 -7.14 -10.79 15.56
C ILE A 51 -6.23 -10.39 14.39
N VAL A 52 -6.81 -10.02 13.24
CA VAL A 52 -6.05 -9.65 12.05
C VAL A 52 -5.29 -8.33 12.27
N ALA A 53 -5.88 -7.35 12.97
CA ALA A 53 -5.16 -6.13 13.35
C ALA A 53 -3.93 -6.44 14.21
N PHE A 54 -4.06 -7.33 15.19
CA PHE A 54 -2.96 -7.75 16.04
C PHE A 54 -1.87 -8.48 15.25
N LEU A 55 -2.23 -9.47 14.43
CA LEU A 55 -1.27 -10.21 13.59
C LEU A 55 -0.58 -9.31 12.56
N SER A 56 -1.32 -8.35 12.01
CA SER A 56 -0.79 -7.36 11.07
C SER A 56 0.20 -6.41 11.77
N TYR A 57 -0.11 -5.96 13.00
CA TYR A 57 0.82 -5.18 13.82
C TYR A 57 2.12 -5.94 14.13
N VAL A 58 2.03 -7.22 14.53
CA VAL A 58 3.21 -8.09 14.74
C VAL A 58 4.03 -8.22 13.45
N SER A 59 3.37 -8.37 12.31
CA SER A 59 4.06 -8.41 11.02
C SER A 59 4.77 -7.09 10.72
N VAL A 60 4.20 -5.94 11.10
CA VAL A 60 4.87 -4.63 10.97
C VAL A 60 6.13 -4.58 11.82
N THR A 61 6.13 -5.09 13.05
CA THR A 61 7.34 -5.06 13.88
C THR A 61 8.48 -5.86 13.26
N PHE A 62 8.19 -7.03 12.67
CA PHE A 62 9.21 -7.81 11.94
C PHE A 62 9.74 -7.09 10.70
N VAL A 63 8.89 -6.36 9.97
CA VAL A 63 9.34 -5.54 8.83
C VAL A 63 10.25 -4.41 9.30
N LEU A 64 9.92 -3.75 10.41
CA LEU A 64 10.75 -2.68 10.98
C LEU A 64 12.13 -3.20 11.41
N GLU A 65 12.19 -4.36 12.05
CA GLU A 65 13.44 -5.04 12.41
C GLU A 65 14.26 -5.42 11.17
N SER A 66 13.60 -5.92 10.12
CA SER A 66 14.25 -6.24 8.84
C SER A 66 14.85 -4.99 8.20
N MET A 67 14.14 -3.87 8.23
CA MET A 67 14.63 -2.58 7.72
C MET A 67 15.83 -2.06 8.50
N ALA A 68 15.81 -2.17 9.83
CA ALA A 68 16.91 -1.78 10.71
C ALA A 68 18.15 -2.65 10.45
N THR A 69 17.95 -3.97 10.32
CA THR A 69 19.01 -4.94 10.03
C THR A 69 19.61 -4.71 8.64
N ALA A 70 18.79 -4.39 7.64
CA ALA A 70 19.27 -4.08 6.29
C ALA A 70 20.13 -2.81 6.27
N ASN A 71 19.73 -1.77 7.02
CA ASN A 71 20.52 -0.56 7.19
C ASN A 71 21.86 -0.83 7.91
N ALA A 72 21.83 -1.65 8.96
CA ALA A 72 23.02 -2.09 9.67
C ALA A 72 23.99 -2.84 8.73
N LEU A 73 23.50 -3.79 7.93
CA LEU A 73 24.32 -4.56 7.00
C LEU A 73 24.99 -3.68 5.95
N ILE A 74 24.28 -2.68 5.42
CA ILE A 74 24.87 -1.72 4.46
C ILE A 74 25.96 -0.88 5.14
N LYS A 75 25.72 -0.36 6.34
CA LYS A 75 26.71 0.43 7.09
C LYS A 75 27.97 -0.39 7.41
N LEU A 76 27.82 -1.64 7.84
CA LEU A 76 28.93 -2.54 8.11
C LEU A 76 29.74 -2.84 6.85
N LYS A 77 29.10 -3.20 5.73
CA LYS A 77 29.79 -3.44 4.46
C LYS A 77 30.52 -2.20 3.92
N SER A 78 29.94 -1.01 4.11
CA SER A 78 30.61 0.25 3.75
C SER A 78 31.86 0.48 4.59
N ARG A 79 31.81 0.16 5.89
CA ARG A 79 32.97 0.24 6.79
C ARG A 79 34.06 -0.74 6.39
N ASP A 80 33.72 -2.02 6.19
CA ASP A 80 34.72 -3.04 5.82
C ASP A 80 35.46 -2.67 4.52
N ARG A 81 34.75 -2.08 3.55
CA ARG A 81 35.37 -1.56 2.30
C ARG A 81 36.27 -0.36 2.52
N LEU A 82 35.92 0.54 3.44
CA LEU A 82 36.77 1.68 3.81
C LEU A 82 38.06 1.18 4.47
N ASP A 83 37.94 0.25 5.42
CA ASP A 83 39.09 -0.35 6.10
C ASP A 83 40.01 -1.07 5.11
N GLU A 84 39.46 -1.85 4.16
CA GLU A 84 40.24 -2.53 3.11
C GLU A 84 40.93 -1.53 2.15
N SER A 85 40.29 -0.40 1.84
CA SER A 85 40.89 0.65 0.99
C SER A 85 42.05 1.36 1.67
N LEU A 86 41.95 1.65 2.98
CA LEU A 86 43.01 2.28 3.76
C LEU A 86 44.23 1.36 3.89
N LEU A 87 44.01 0.07 4.17
CA LEU A 87 45.07 -0.94 4.21
C LEU A 87 45.78 -1.09 2.85
N SER A 88 45.06 -0.94 1.75
CA SER A 88 45.62 -1.01 0.40
C SER A 88 46.45 0.23 0.03
N GLU A 89 46.05 1.43 0.50
CA GLU A 89 46.82 2.66 0.31
C GLU A 89 48.13 2.64 1.12
N GLU A 90 48.11 2.13 2.35
CA GLU A 90 49.32 1.95 3.17
C GLU A 90 50.30 0.93 2.55
N ALA A 91 49.79 -0.15 1.96
CA ALA A 91 50.63 -1.17 1.31
C ALA A 91 51.24 -0.72 -0.04
N GLY A 92 50.74 0.37 -0.64
CA GLY A 92 51.13 0.86 -1.96
C GLY A 92 52.29 1.86 -2.00
N GLN A 93 52.81 2.31 -0.86
CA GLN A 93 53.94 3.25 -0.78
C GLN A 93 55.26 2.53 -0.44
N PRO A 94 56.24 2.47 -1.36
CA PRO A 94 57.60 2.07 -1.03
C PRO A 94 58.43 3.30 -0.64
N GLY A 95 58.93 3.33 0.61
CA GLY A 95 60.15 4.07 0.96
C GLY A 95 60.05 5.13 2.05
N ASP A 96 60.77 4.81 3.13
CA ASP A 96 61.63 5.66 3.96
C ASP A 96 61.03 6.60 5.04
N ASP A 97 61.65 6.44 6.22
CA ASP A 97 61.55 7.16 7.49
C ASP A 97 60.36 6.87 8.42
N PHE A 98 60.63 5.99 9.39
CA PHE A 98 59.91 5.96 10.67
C PHE A 98 60.18 7.25 11.45
N PRO A 99 59.12 7.89 11.96
CA PRO A 99 59.09 8.20 13.39
C PRO A 99 57.83 7.66 14.06
N SER A 100 58.08 6.86 15.11
CA SER A 100 57.32 6.67 16.35
C SER A 100 55.79 6.76 16.32
N GLU A 101 55.17 5.60 16.52
CA GLU A 101 53.96 5.34 17.30
C GLU A 101 53.13 6.56 17.74
N GLU A 102 52.32 7.10 16.84
CA GLU A 102 50.96 7.48 17.21
C GLU A 102 50.05 6.36 16.72
N SER A 103 49.73 5.44 17.63
CA SER A 103 48.52 4.65 17.49
C SER A 103 47.36 5.65 17.41
N HIS A 104 47.02 6.09 16.20
CA HIS A 104 45.70 6.59 15.91
C HIS A 104 44.78 5.44 16.26
N SER A 105 44.32 5.40 17.50
CA SER A 105 43.09 4.73 17.86
C SER A 105 42.07 5.35 16.92
N LEU A 106 41.79 4.65 15.82
CA LEU A 106 40.60 4.84 15.03
C LEU A 106 39.49 4.84 16.07
N ASP A 107 39.03 6.04 16.40
CA ASP A 107 37.98 6.30 17.36
C ASP A 107 36.82 5.50 16.81
N LYS A 108 36.59 4.29 17.35
CA LYS A 108 35.54 3.40 16.86
C LYS A 108 34.29 4.25 16.99
N PRO A 109 33.65 4.68 15.87
CA PRO A 109 32.44 5.48 15.98
C PRO A 109 31.49 4.62 16.81
N SER A 110 30.96 5.20 17.88
CA SER A 110 30.06 4.55 18.83
C SER A 110 29.11 3.59 18.11
N GLU A 111 28.96 2.35 18.61
CA GLU A 111 27.96 1.39 18.10
C GLU A 111 26.51 1.94 18.14
N GLU A 112 26.32 3.09 18.80
CA GLU A 112 25.12 3.91 18.78
C GLU A 112 24.71 4.26 17.34
N GLY A 113 23.58 3.70 16.90
CA GLY A 113 22.95 4.07 15.63
C GLY A 113 23.27 3.18 14.43
N ILE A 114 23.96 2.04 14.61
CA ILE A 114 24.16 1.07 13.51
C ILE A 114 22.82 0.61 12.92
N PHE A 115 21.81 0.40 13.78
CA PHE A 115 20.45 -0.01 13.39
C PHE A 115 19.53 1.15 12.99
N GLU A 116 20.04 2.40 12.93
CA GLU A 116 19.21 3.52 12.50
C GLU A 116 18.84 3.38 11.02
N ILE A 117 17.53 3.41 10.74
CA ILE A 117 16.96 3.39 9.40
C ILE A 117 17.16 4.77 8.75
N SER A 118 18.24 4.92 7.99
CA SER A 118 18.58 6.15 7.28
C SER A 118 18.37 6.05 5.78
N LYS A 119 18.63 4.87 5.19
CA LYS A 119 18.48 4.61 3.77
C LYS A 119 17.15 3.90 3.49
N LYS A 120 16.42 4.40 2.49
CA LYS A 120 15.22 3.73 1.99
C LYS A 120 15.68 2.49 1.21
N ILE A 121 15.28 1.32 1.69
CA ILE A 121 15.52 0.03 1.03
C ILE A 121 14.13 -0.55 0.79
N GLU A 122 13.79 -0.82 -0.47
CA GLU A 122 12.48 -1.38 -0.80
C GLU A 122 12.38 -2.83 -0.30
N MET A 123 11.15 -3.31 -0.14
CA MET A 123 10.92 -4.64 0.43
C MET A 123 11.54 -5.76 -0.42
N GLY A 124 11.50 -5.63 -1.75
CA GLY A 124 12.15 -6.57 -2.67
C GLY A 124 13.68 -6.55 -2.60
N GLU A 125 14.28 -5.38 -2.36
CA GLU A 125 15.74 -5.27 -2.16
C GLU A 125 16.15 -5.95 -0.86
N MET A 126 15.38 -5.78 0.23
CA MET A 126 15.60 -6.49 1.49
C MET A 126 15.48 -8.01 1.32
N ALA A 127 14.53 -8.49 0.52
CA ALA A 127 14.41 -9.91 0.19
C ALA A 127 15.69 -10.44 -0.47
N GLY A 128 16.30 -9.66 -1.36
CA GLY A 128 17.60 -9.99 -1.98
C GLY A 128 18.79 -10.01 -1.00
N MET A 129 18.67 -9.34 0.15
CA MET A 129 19.71 -9.33 1.18
C MET A 129 19.62 -10.52 2.14
N PHE A 130 18.40 -11.03 2.40
CA PHE A 130 18.16 -12.02 3.46
C PHE A 130 17.74 -13.40 2.96
N PHE A 131 17.15 -13.51 1.76
CA PHE A 131 16.71 -14.78 1.21
C PHE A 131 17.67 -15.36 0.17
N ASN A 132 17.60 -16.67 -0.02
CA ASN A 132 18.19 -17.35 -1.16
C ASN A 132 17.35 -17.12 -2.43
N GLN A 133 17.84 -17.59 -3.58
CA GLN A 133 17.19 -17.39 -4.88
C GLN A 133 15.71 -17.84 -4.90
N TRP A 134 15.40 -18.99 -4.29
CA TRP A 134 14.03 -19.48 -4.19
C TRP A 134 13.14 -18.58 -3.33
N GLY A 135 13.64 -18.11 -2.19
CA GLY A 135 12.91 -17.19 -1.32
C GLY A 135 12.62 -15.84 -2.00
N ILE A 136 13.58 -15.33 -2.80
CA ILE A 136 13.39 -14.11 -3.61
C ILE A 136 12.27 -14.32 -4.64
N ILE A 137 12.29 -15.43 -5.38
CA ILE A 137 11.26 -15.74 -6.39
C ILE A 137 9.87 -15.83 -5.74
N VAL A 138 9.75 -16.53 -4.60
CA VAL A 138 8.48 -16.64 -3.86
C VAL A 138 8.01 -15.27 -3.36
N PHE A 139 8.91 -14.46 -2.80
CA PHE A 139 8.58 -13.13 -2.29
C PHE A 139 8.05 -12.20 -3.39
N TYR A 140 8.77 -12.08 -4.50
CA TYR A 140 8.35 -11.24 -5.62
C TYR A 140 7.07 -11.77 -6.27
N SER A 141 6.90 -13.09 -6.39
CA SER A 141 5.67 -13.69 -6.92
C SER A 141 4.46 -13.33 -6.05
N ALA A 142 4.59 -13.42 -4.73
CA ALA A 142 3.53 -13.04 -3.79
C ALA A 142 3.20 -11.53 -3.89
N LEU A 143 4.23 -10.68 -3.95
CA LEU A 143 4.06 -9.23 -4.06
C LEU A 143 3.42 -8.82 -5.39
N ILE A 144 3.81 -9.45 -6.51
CA ILE A 144 3.24 -9.23 -7.85
C ILE A 144 1.78 -9.67 -7.89
N LEU A 145 1.46 -10.86 -7.36
CA LEU A 145 0.08 -11.36 -7.31
C LEU A 145 -0.81 -10.41 -6.51
N TYR A 146 -0.31 -9.92 -5.37
CA TYR A 146 -0.99 -8.91 -4.55
C TYR A 146 -1.25 -7.61 -5.34
N LEU A 147 -0.23 -7.05 -6.00
CA LEU A 147 -0.36 -5.79 -6.76
C LEU A 147 -1.28 -5.93 -7.99
N ILE A 148 -1.31 -7.11 -8.62
CA ILE A 148 -2.30 -7.44 -9.65
C ILE A 148 -3.71 -7.41 -9.05
N GLY A 149 -3.91 -8.01 -7.87
CA GLY A 149 -5.18 -7.98 -7.14
C GLY A 149 -5.66 -6.55 -6.84
N ASP A 150 -4.77 -5.69 -6.36
CA ASP A 150 -5.08 -4.26 -6.14
C ASP A 150 -5.51 -3.56 -7.43
N SER A 151 -4.79 -3.81 -8.52
CA SER A 151 -5.11 -3.22 -9.83
C SER A 151 -6.49 -3.67 -10.34
N ILE A 152 -6.87 -4.93 -10.07
CA ILE A 152 -8.21 -5.46 -10.39
C ILE A 152 -9.28 -4.73 -9.57
N ILE A 153 -9.14 -4.71 -8.24
CA ILE A 153 -10.09 -4.03 -7.35
C ILE A 153 -10.28 -2.57 -7.77
N TYR A 154 -9.19 -1.87 -8.08
CA TYR A 154 -9.24 -0.44 -8.38
C TYR A 154 -9.96 -0.18 -9.69
N SER A 155 -9.58 -0.87 -10.75
CA SER A 155 -10.20 -0.67 -12.06
C SER A 155 -11.66 -1.11 -12.09
N THR A 156 -12.03 -2.19 -11.41
CA THR A 156 -13.43 -2.60 -11.24
C THR A 156 -14.24 -1.56 -10.46
N LEU A 157 -13.74 -1.06 -9.32
CA LEU A 157 -14.47 -0.07 -8.52
C LEU A 157 -14.65 1.26 -9.25
N ILE A 158 -13.63 1.71 -10.00
CA ILE A 158 -13.73 2.93 -10.81
C ILE A 158 -14.77 2.75 -11.91
N ALA A 159 -14.69 1.67 -12.69
CA ALA A 159 -15.63 1.41 -13.79
C ALA A 159 -17.07 1.27 -13.28
N ARG A 160 -17.26 0.58 -12.16
CA ARG A 160 -18.57 0.42 -11.51
C ARG A 160 -19.12 1.73 -10.95
N SER A 161 -18.28 2.55 -10.33
CA SER A 161 -18.70 3.85 -9.80
C SER A 161 -19.15 4.79 -10.91
N LEU A 162 -18.44 4.81 -12.04
CA LEU A 162 -18.81 5.60 -13.21
C LEU A 162 -20.08 5.07 -13.90
N SER A 163 -20.24 3.75 -14.03
CA SER A 163 -21.43 3.17 -14.66
C SER A 163 -22.71 3.46 -13.87
N GLU A 164 -22.66 3.32 -12.54
CA GLU A 164 -23.80 3.62 -11.67
C GLU A 164 -24.09 5.12 -11.62
N PHE A 165 -23.06 5.98 -11.59
CA PHE A 165 -23.25 7.44 -11.57
C PHE A 165 -23.86 7.97 -12.87
N PHE A 166 -23.49 7.40 -14.02
CA PHE A 166 -23.98 7.80 -15.34
C PHE A 166 -25.01 6.83 -15.93
N VAL A 167 -25.79 6.17 -15.08
CA VAL A 167 -26.81 5.18 -15.48
C VAL A 167 -27.84 5.73 -16.48
N ASN A 168 -28.12 7.03 -16.43
CA ASN A 168 -29.08 7.68 -17.34
C ASN A 168 -28.46 8.05 -18.71
N LEU A 169 -27.14 8.05 -18.84
CA LEU A 169 -26.43 8.42 -20.08
C LEU A 169 -25.98 7.22 -20.90
N THR A 170 -25.76 6.07 -20.25
CA THR A 170 -25.19 4.89 -20.89
C THR A 170 -26.06 3.66 -20.62
N PRO A 171 -26.39 2.86 -21.66
CA PRO A 171 -27.10 1.60 -21.47
C PRO A 171 -26.34 0.65 -20.53
N ALA A 172 -27.05 0.10 -19.54
CA ALA A 172 -26.48 -0.75 -18.50
C ALA A 172 -25.72 -1.98 -19.03
N SER A 173 -26.08 -2.46 -20.23
CA SER A 173 -25.48 -3.67 -20.82
C SER A 173 -23.97 -3.53 -21.07
N TRP A 174 -23.51 -2.37 -21.52
CA TRP A 174 -22.11 -2.13 -21.89
C TRP A 174 -21.46 -0.95 -21.15
N ALA A 175 -22.17 -0.29 -20.23
CA ALA A 175 -21.65 0.85 -19.45
C ALA A 175 -20.36 0.51 -18.69
N PHE A 176 -20.33 -0.60 -17.94
CA PHE A 176 -19.13 -1.04 -17.20
C PHE A 176 -17.92 -1.20 -18.13
N ASP A 177 -18.13 -1.87 -19.27
CA ASP A 177 -17.07 -2.20 -20.22
C ASP A 177 -16.51 -0.93 -20.87
N MET A 178 -17.39 0.03 -21.21
CA MET A 178 -16.98 1.34 -21.71
C MET A 178 -16.12 2.09 -20.70
N TYR A 179 -16.57 2.22 -19.45
CA TYR A 179 -15.84 2.97 -18.44
C TYR A 179 -14.52 2.31 -18.05
N LEU A 180 -14.45 0.97 -18.09
CA LEU A 180 -13.19 0.24 -17.92
C LEU A 180 -12.19 0.54 -19.04
N VAL A 181 -12.64 0.57 -20.31
CA VAL A 181 -11.79 0.92 -21.46
C VAL A 181 -11.35 2.39 -21.39
N ILE A 182 -12.24 3.31 -21.04
CA ILE A 182 -11.90 4.73 -20.84
C ILE A 182 -10.83 4.87 -19.75
N PHE A 183 -11.02 4.19 -18.62
CA PHE A 183 -10.06 4.20 -17.53
C PHE A 183 -8.71 3.65 -17.98
N PHE A 184 -8.68 2.52 -18.70
CA PHE A 184 -7.46 1.95 -19.25
C PHE A 184 -6.71 2.92 -20.17
N CYS A 185 -7.41 3.54 -21.13
CA CYS A 185 -6.84 4.52 -22.05
C CYS A 185 -6.31 5.77 -21.32
N PHE A 186 -6.92 6.15 -20.20
CA PHE A 186 -6.46 7.24 -19.35
C PHE A 186 -5.26 6.85 -18.48
N SER A 187 -5.26 5.65 -17.89
CA SER A 187 -4.23 5.21 -16.94
C SER A 187 -2.93 4.79 -17.62
N LEU A 188 -3.00 4.19 -18.81
CA LEU A 188 -1.83 3.65 -19.50
C LEU A 188 -0.76 4.72 -19.80
N PRO A 189 -1.10 5.90 -20.36
CA PRO A 189 -0.12 6.99 -20.53
C PRO A 189 0.48 7.44 -19.19
N LEU A 190 -0.32 7.57 -18.13
CA LEU A 190 0.16 8.00 -16.82
C LEU A 190 1.16 7.01 -16.21
N CYS A 191 0.94 5.71 -16.41
CA CYS A 191 1.88 4.66 -16.00
C CYS A 191 3.16 4.69 -16.84
N TYR A 192 3.04 4.89 -18.15
CA TYR A 192 4.19 4.95 -19.04
C TYR A 192 5.09 6.14 -18.75
N PHE A 193 4.53 7.32 -18.42
CA PHE A 193 5.28 8.54 -18.11
C PHE A 193 5.73 8.68 -16.64
N ASP A 194 5.61 7.62 -15.84
CA ASP A 194 5.97 7.61 -14.42
C ASP A 194 5.35 8.77 -13.61
N PHE A 195 4.04 8.96 -13.76
CA PHE A 195 3.31 10.02 -13.06
C PHE A 195 3.14 9.69 -11.57
N GLN A 196 4.23 9.78 -10.78
CA GLN A 196 4.27 9.45 -9.35
C GLN A 196 4.48 10.68 -8.44
N LYS A 197 4.95 11.82 -8.98
CA LYS A 197 5.47 12.94 -8.19
C LYS A 197 4.47 14.09 -7.95
N THR A 198 3.19 13.81 -7.75
CA THR A 198 2.19 14.85 -7.50
C THR A 198 1.78 14.91 -6.03
N LYS A 199 2.59 15.59 -5.21
CA LYS A 199 2.33 15.81 -3.77
C LYS A 199 0.92 16.39 -3.52
N LEU A 200 0.50 17.35 -4.36
CA LEU A 200 -0.84 17.96 -4.25
C LEU A 200 -1.95 16.93 -4.46
N LEU A 201 -1.83 16.08 -5.49
CA LEU A 201 -2.82 15.06 -5.79
C LEU A 201 -2.94 14.04 -4.64
N GLN A 202 -1.80 13.60 -4.09
CA GLN A 202 -1.79 12.69 -2.94
C GLN A 202 -2.41 13.31 -1.69
N MET A 203 -2.10 14.58 -1.37
CA MET A 203 -2.68 15.28 -0.22
C MET A 203 -4.18 15.53 -0.38
N THR A 204 -4.63 15.88 -1.59
CA THR A 204 -6.06 16.04 -1.89
C THR A 204 -6.79 14.70 -1.78
N THR A 205 -6.24 13.62 -2.35
CA THR A 205 -6.79 12.27 -2.21
C THR A 205 -6.88 11.84 -0.74
N LEU A 206 -5.85 12.15 0.06
CA LEU A 206 -5.83 11.89 1.50
C LEU A 206 -6.99 12.60 2.22
N ALA A 207 -7.21 13.87 1.92
CA ALA A 207 -8.30 14.65 2.51
C ALA A 207 -9.67 14.07 2.12
N ILE A 208 -9.88 13.78 0.84
CA ILE A 208 -11.12 13.17 0.32
C ILE A 208 -11.38 11.83 1.02
N ARG A 209 -10.37 10.96 1.17
CA ARG A 209 -10.46 9.69 1.92
C ARG A 209 -11.01 9.86 3.33
N ASN A 210 -10.40 10.74 4.11
CA ASN A 210 -10.82 10.94 5.50
C ASN A 210 -12.22 11.56 5.58
N ILE A 211 -12.48 12.61 4.79
CA ILE A 211 -13.77 13.30 4.82
C ILE A 211 -14.91 12.34 4.44
N SER A 212 -14.75 11.57 3.35
CA SER A 212 -15.75 10.60 2.91
C SER A 212 -15.95 9.49 3.94
N LEU A 213 -14.88 8.96 4.55
CA LEU A 213 -14.99 7.92 5.58
C LEU A 213 -15.82 8.39 6.78
N TYR A 214 -15.48 9.53 7.37
CA TYR A 214 -16.21 10.05 8.52
C TYR A 214 -17.66 10.42 8.13
N THR A 215 -17.87 10.92 6.91
CA THR A 215 -19.21 11.18 6.38
C THR A 215 -20.04 9.89 6.32
N MET A 216 -19.48 8.80 5.79
CA MET A 216 -20.18 7.49 5.74
C MET A 216 -20.56 6.99 7.14
N ILE A 217 -19.66 7.11 8.13
CA ILE A 217 -19.95 6.72 9.52
C ILE A 217 -21.09 7.57 10.10
N ILE A 218 -21.04 8.89 9.91
CA ILE A 218 -22.06 9.82 10.44
C ILE A 218 -23.42 9.55 9.78
N LEU A 219 -23.48 9.43 8.45
CA LEU A 219 -24.73 9.18 7.74
C LEU A 219 -25.34 7.81 8.10
N ALA A 220 -24.51 6.77 8.23
CA ALA A 220 -24.96 5.46 8.68
C ALA A 220 -25.50 5.54 10.12
N ALA A 221 -24.79 6.20 11.04
CA ALA A 221 -25.26 6.39 12.41
C ALA A 221 -26.58 7.17 12.49
N MET A 222 -26.73 8.24 11.69
CA MET A 222 -27.99 9.00 11.61
C MET A 222 -29.14 8.13 11.10
N LYS A 223 -28.91 7.32 10.05
CA LYS A 223 -29.92 6.39 9.54
C LYS A 223 -30.31 5.33 10.58
N ALA A 224 -29.34 4.82 11.33
CA ALA A 224 -29.58 3.87 12.42
C ALA A 224 -30.45 4.47 13.54
N VAL A 225 -30.18 5.72 13.96
CA VAL A 225 -30.95 6.40 15.01
C VAL A 225 -32.37 6.74 14.56
N ASN A 226 -32.57 7.08 13.29
CA ASN A 226 -33.89 7.42 12.76
C ASN A 226 -34.82 6.20 12.59
N GLY A 227 -34.34 4.98 12.86
CA GLY A 227 -35.16 3.77 12.82
C GLY A 227 -35.60 3.36 11.41
N ASP A 228 -35.00 3.90 10.36
CA ASP A 228 -35.36 3.65 8.95
C ASP A 228 -34.78 2.33 8.40
N ARG A 229 -34.58 1.33 9.28
CA ARG A 229 -34.05 0.03 8.88
C ARG A 229 -35.17 -0.85 8.33
N LYS A 230 -35.07 -1.18 7.05
CA LYS A 230 -35.99 -2.11 6.36
C LYS A 230 -35.42 -3.52 6.18
N ASP A 231 -34.16 -3.74 6.52
CA ASP A 231 -33.39 -4.94 6.18
C ASP A 231 -33.20 -5.94 7.33
N SER A 232 -33.07 -7.21 6.94
CA SER A 232 -32.90 -8.40 7.79
C SER A 232 -31.80 -8.26 8.86
N ASP A 233 -31.99 -8.92 10.00
CA ASP A 233 -31.04 -8.95 11.11
C ASP A 233 -29.67 -9.52 10.74
N VAL A 234 -28.63 -8.98 11.37
CA VAL A 234 -27.24 -9.43 11.18
C VAL A 234 -27.06 -10.74 11.93
N PRO A 235 -26.56 -11.81 11.30
CA PRO A 235 -26.33 -13.07 11.99
C PRO A 235 -25.31 -12.87 13.11
N THR A 236 -25.41 -13.66 14.17
CA THR A 236 -24.41 -13.65 15.25
C THR A 236 -23.09 -14.24 14.77
N VAL A 237 -23.15 -15.40 14.12
CA VAL A 237 -22.02 -16.12 13.53
C VAL A 237 -22.47 -16.83 12.25
N ASN A 238 -21.71 -16.67 11.17
CA ASN A 238 -21.87 -17.42 9.94
C ASN A 238 -20.52 -17.94 9.42
N LEU A 239 -20.22 -19.20 9.70
CA LEU A 239 -18.95 -19.83 9.32
C LEU A 239 -18.80 -20.03 7.80
N SER A 240 -19.91 -20.06 7.05
CA SER A 240 -19.84 -20.21 5.58
C SER A 240 -19.18 -19.00 4.90
N ALA A 241 -19.21 -17.83 5.55
CA ALA A 241 -18.60 -16.60 5.05
C ALA A 241 -17.14 -16.42 5.51
N LEU A 242 -16.57 -17.38 6.26
CA LEU A 242 -15.24 -17.28 6.85
C LEU A 242 -14.10 -17.05 5.83
N PRO A 243 -14.07 -17.72 4.64
CA PRO A 243 -13.05 -17.44 3.64
C PRO A 243 -13.06 -15.99 3.14
N ASN A 244 -14.26 -15.45 2.86
CA ASN A 244 -14.42 -14.06 2.41
C ASN A 244 -14.03 -13.09 3.53
N LEU A 245 -14.38 -13.41 4.77
CA LEU A 245 -14.08 -12.63 5.95
C LEU A 245 -12.58 -12.53 6.23
N PHE A 246 -11.86 -13.64 6.12
CA PHE A 246 -10.40 -13.65 6.24
C PHE A 246 -9.75 -12.78 5.16
N GLY A 247 -10.12 -12.97 3.88
CA GLY A 247 -9.57 -12.20 2.76
C GLY A 247 -9.79 -10.69 2.91
N GLY A 248 -11.04 -10.26 3.18
CA GLY A 248 -11.37 -8.85 3.33
C GLY A 248 -10.72 -8.20 4.56
N ALA A 249 -10.62 -8.92 5.69
CA ALA A 249 -9.97 -8.40 6.89
C ALA A 249 -8.45 -8.25 6.68
N VAL A 250 -7.78 -9.25 6.11
CA VAL A 250 -6.33 -9.19 5.81
C VAL A 250 -6.03 -8.04 4.86
N TYR A 251 -6.83 -7.90 3.81
CA TYR A 251 -6.72 -6.79 2.86
C TYR A 251 -6.90 -5.42 3.54
N SER A 252 -7.79 -5.30 4.52
CA SER A 252 -8.06 -4.03 5.20
C SER A 252 -6.98 -3.56 6.19
N PHE A 253 -6.08 -4.46 6.58
CA PHE A 253 -4.92 -4.15 7.43
C PHE A 253 -3.60 -4.28 6.68
N MET A 254 -3.62 -4.24 5.36
CA MET A 254 -2.40 -4.25 4.55
C MET A 254 -1.69 -2.89 4.64
N CYS A 255 -0.40 -2.90 4.98
CA CYS A 255 0.43 -1.69 4.88
C CYS A 255 1.93 -1.99 4.72
N HIS A 256 2.35 -3.24 4.93
CA HIS A 256 3.73 -3.65 5.11
C HIS A 256 4.65 -3.29 3.96
N HIS A 257 4.18 -3.50 2.72
CA HIS A 257 4.96 -3.25 1.50
C HIS A 257 5.31 -1.76 1.31
N SER A 258 4.52 -0.86 1.89
CA SER A 258 4.69 0.60 1.77
C SER A 258 5.40 1.23 2.98
N LEU A 259 5.69 0.44 4.03
CA LEU A 259 6.38 0.93 5.23
C LEU A 259 7.74 1.60 4.94
N PRO A 260 8.61 1.09 4.04
CA PRO A 260 9.90 1.73 3.77
C PRO A 260 9.77 3.18 3.31
N GLY A 261 8.76 3.48 2.49
CA GLY A 261 8.46 4.84 2.03
C GLY A 261 7.97 5.77 3.14
N ILE A 262 7.35 5.24 4.19
CA ILE A 262 6.81 6.03 5.30
C ILE A 262 7.82 6.17 6.45
N VAL A 263 8.59 5.13 6.74
CA VAL A 263 9.47 5.12 7.92
C VAL A 263 10.76 5.87 7.64
N THR A 264 11.36 5.70 6.47
CA THR A 264 12.66 6.30 6.14
C THR A 264 12.68 7.84 6.28
N PRO A 265 11.73 8.60 5.68
CA PRO A 265 11.74 10.07 5.75
C PRO A 265 11.31 10.64 7.11
N MET A 266 11.05 9.81 8.12
CA MET A 266 10.67 10.28 9.47
C MET A 266 11.89 10.78 10.24
N ARG A 267 11.79 11.97 10.85
CA ARG A 267 12.88 12.63 11.58
C ARG A 267 13.32 11.89 12.85
N ASN A 268 12.37 11.48 13.70
CA ASN A 268 12.65 10.78 14.95
C ASN A 268 11.97 9.40 14.94
N LYS A 269 12.78 8.34 15.09
CA LYS A 269 12.32 6.94 14.97
C LYS A 269 12.34 6.17 16.30
N SER A 270 12.68 6.82 17.41
CA SER A 270 12.82 6.22 18.76
C SER A 270 11.58 5.48 19.28
N HIS A 271 10.38 5.89 18.83
CA HIS A 271 9.12 5.30 19.27
C HIS A 271 8.29 4.72 18.13
N LEU A 272 8.96 4.21 17.08
CA LEU A 272 8.29 3.74 15.87
C LEU A 272 7.26 2.63 16.13
N GLN A 273 7.59 1.63 16.94
CA GLN A 273 6.65 0.57 17.28
C GLN A 273 5.40 1.10 18.00
N ARG A 274 5.55 2.12 18.86
CA ARG A 274 4.44 2.77 19.56
C ARG A 274 3.58 3.60 18.59
N ILE A 275 4.21 4.31 17.65
CA ILE A 275 3.51 5.08 16.61
C ILE A 275 2.68 4.14 15.73
N SER A 276 3.27 3.03 15.27
CA SER A 276 2.54 2.00 14.53
C SER A 276 1.40 1.41 15.36
N GLY A 277 1.64 1.07 16.64
CA GLY A 277 0.60 0.52 17.52
C GLY A 277 -0.58 1.47 17.71
N LEU A 278 -0.32 2.78 17.88
CA LEU A 278 -1.36 3.81 17.94
C LEU A 278 -2.13 3.93 16.61
N ALA A 279 -1.44 3.82 15.46
CA ALA A 279 -2.09 3.83 14.16
C ALA A 279 -3.04 2.64 14.01
N TYR A 280 -2.60 1.42 14.32
CA TYR A 280 -3.45 0.23 14.29
C TYR A 280 -4.64 0.34 15.25
N GLY A 281 -4.42 0.78 16.49
CA GLY A 281 -5.51 1.00 17.44
C GLY A 281 -6.54 2.01 16.93
N SER A 282 -6.09 3.09 16.31
CA SER A 282 -6.98 4.11 15.72
C SER A 282 -7.80 3.55 14.55
N VAL A 283 -7.18 2.75 13.67
CA VAL A 283 -7.87 2.09 12.55
C VAL A 283 -8.90 1.09 13.06
N VAL A 284 -8.57 0.27 14.07
CA VAL A 284 -9.52 -0.67 14.69
C VAL A 284 -10.76 0.06 15.21
N VAL A 285 -10.58 1.19 15.92
CA VAL A 285 -11.71 1.99 16.40
C VAL A 285 -12.60 2.44 15.23
N VAL A 286 -12.00 2.98 14.17
CA VAL A 286 -12.74 3.47 13.00
C VAL A 286 -13.44 2.33 12.26
N TYR A 287 -12.81 1.16 12.13
CA TYR A 287 -13.40 -0.02 11.50
C TYR A 287 -14.55 -0.61 12.31
N ILE A 288 -14.44 -0.63 13.65
CA ILE A 288 -15.56 -1.04 14.52
C ILE A 288 -16.70 -0.04 14.41
N LEU A 289 -16.43 1.27 14.43
CA LEU A 289 -17.47 2.30 14.24
C LEU A 289 -18.16 2.14 12.88
N LEU A 290 -17.40 1.87 11.82
CA LEU A 290 -17.94 1.62 10.49
C LEU A 290 -18.81 0.36 10.45
N LEU A 291 -18.35 -0.73 11.08
CA LEU A 291 -19.08 -1.99 11.18
C LEU A 291 -20.40 -1.83 11.93
N VAL A 292 -20.35 -1.21 13.11
CA VAL A 292 -21.51 -1.01 13.98
C VAL A 292 -22.53 -0.08 13.33
N SER A 293 -22.09 1.09 12.85
CA SER A 293 -22.98 2.05 12.18
C SER A 293 -23.63 1.44 10.94
N SER A 294 -22.86 0.76 10.09
CA SER A 294 -23.39 0.11 8.88
C SER A 294 -24.30 -1.08 9.20
N GLY A 295 -23.97 -1.86 10.23
CA GLY A 295 -24.77 -3.00 10.68
C GLY A 295 -26.14 -2.57 11.19
N PHE A 296 -26.22 -1.46 11.94
CA PHE A 296 -27.50 -0.91 12.37
C PHE A 296 -28.25 -0.19 11.25
N ALA A 297 -27.56 0.45 10.30
CA ALA A 297 -28.19 1.21 9.21
C ALA A 297 -28.71 0.35 8.06
N PHE A 298 -27.98 -0.70 7.69
CA PHE A 298 -28.20 -1.48 6.45
C PHE A 298 -28.31 -3.00 6.68
N GLY A 299 -27.97 -3.50 7.88
CA GLY A 299 -28.01 -4.92 8.18
C GLY A 299 -27.08 -5.76 7.29
N VAL A 300 -27.51 -6.96 6.93
CA VAL A 300 -26.74 -7.89 6.07
C VAL A 300 -26.64 -7.43 4.62
N ASN A 301 -27.59 -6.60 4.17
CA ASN A 301 -27.72 -6.17 2.77
C ASN A 301 -26.88 -4.94 2.43
N VAL A 302 -25.88 -4.59 3.25
CA VAL A 302 -24.95 -3.50 2.96
C VAL A 302 -24.29 -3.73 1.60
N LYS A 303 -24.39 -2.73 0.72
CA LYS A 303 -23.78 -2.78 -0.61
C LYS A 303 -22.26 -2.66 -0.53
N ASP A 304 -21.59 -3.26 -1.50
CA ASP A 304 -20.14 -3.19 -1.71
C ASP A 304 -19.86 -2.49 -3.05
N PRO A 305 -19.13 -1.36 -3.07
CA PRO A 305 -18.55 -0.67 -1.92
C PRO A 305 -19.59 0.03 -1.03
N LEU A 306 -19.23 0.30 0.23
CA LEU A 306 -20.11 0.96 1.21
C LEU A 306 -20.73 2.27 0.69
N THR A 307 -20.01 3.00 -0.16
CA THR A 307 -20.46 4.26 -0.76
C THR A 307 -21.79 4.15 -1.49
N PHE A 308 -22.13 2.96 -2.03
CA PHE A 308 -23.35 2.73 -2.79
C PHE A 308 -24.62 2.68 -1.93
N ASN A 309 -24.47 2.66 -0.60
CA ASN A 309 -25.59 2.74 0.33
C ASN A 309 -26.10 4.18 0.54
N PHE A 310 -25.43 5.18 -0.06
CA PHE A 310 -25.76 6.60 0.08
C PHE A 310 -26.12 7.23 -1.29
N PRO A 311 -27.26 6.86 -1.90
CA PRO A 311 -27.60 7.30 -3.24
C PRO A 311 -27.95 8.80 -3.30
N ALA A 312 -27.72 9.41 -4.47
CA ALA A 312 -27.81 10.86 -4.64
C ALA A 312 -29.23 11.43 -4.55
N ASP A 313 -30.26 10.62 -4.81
CA ASP A 313 -31.67 10.95 -4.62
C ASP A 313 -31.99 11.26 -3.15
N GLN A 314 -31.38 10.51 -2.21
CA GLN A 314 -31.58 10.69 -0.78
C GLN A 314 -30.58 11.69 -0.16
N TYR A 315 -29.31 11.66 -0.59
CA TYR A 315 -28.23 12.42 0.06
C TYR A 315 -27.71 13.61 -0.77
N GLY A 316 -28.34 13.91 -1.90
CA GLY A 316 -28.02 15.06 -2.76
C GLY A 316 -26.56 15.09 -3.21
N LEU A 317 -25.91 16.26 -3.07
CA LEU A 317 -24.51 16.45 -3.44
C LEU A 317 -23.57 15.50 -2.70
N VAL A 318 -23.84 15.21 -1.42
CA VAL A 318 -23.00 14.31 -0.63
C VAL A 318 -23.05 12.89 -1.19
N GLY A 319 -24.23 12.41 -1.59
CA GLY A 319 -24.39 11.12 -2.26
C GLY A 319 -23.60 11.05 -3.57
N ASN A 320 -23.68 12.10 -4.41
CA ASN A 320 -22.89 12.19 -5.64
C ASN A 320 -21.38 12.11 -5.38
N LEU A 321 -20.88 12.83 -4.37
CA LEU A 321 -19.47 12.81 -3.99
C LEU A 321 -19.03 11.44 -3.46
N LEU A 322 -19.88 10.75 -2.70
CA LEU A 322 -19.61 9.40 -2.20
C LEU A 322 -19.62 8.36 -3.33
N PHE A 323 -20.50 8.48 -4.31
CA PHE A 323 -20.50 7.58 -5.48
C PHE A 323 -19.23 7.74 -6.32
N LEU A 324 -18.75 8.98 -6.52
CA LEU A 324 -17.50 9.25 -7.24
C LEU A 324 -16.24 9.07 -6.39
N PHE A 325 -16.38 8.75 -5.10
CA PHE A 325 -15.25 8.57 -4.19
C PHE A 325 -14.20 7.57 -4.70
N PRO A 326 -14.56 6.36 -5.18
CA PRO A 326 -13.58 5.42 -5.72
C PRO A 326 -12.91 5.99 -6.97
N VAL A 327 -13.64 6.72 -7.81
CA VAL A 327 -13.07 7.35 -9.02
C VAL A 327 -11.94 8.31 -8.66
N PHE A 328 -12.15 9.25 -7.75
CA PHE A 328 -11.11 10.23 -7.39
C PHE A 328 -9.93 9.59 -6.65
N THR A 329 -10.21 8.71 -5.70
CA THR A 329 -9.19 8.21 -4.79
C THR A 329 -8.39 7.03 -5.35
N LEU A 330 -8.99 6.22 -6.22
CA LEU A 330 -8.33 5.07 -6.83
C LEU A 330 -7.62 5.49 -8.12
N SER A 331 -8.20 6.37 -8.94
CA SER A 331 -7.53 6.82 -10.19
C SER A 331 -6.23 7.56 -9.92
N SER A 332 -6.15 8.30 -8.81
CA SER A 332 -4.90 8.96 -8.39
C SER A 332 -3.86 7.98 -7.87
N THR A 333 -4.27 6.84 -7.31
CA THR A 333 -3.37 5.84 -6.70
C THR A 333 -2.95 4.76 -7.69
N PHE A 334 -3.79 4.45 -8.68
CA PHE A 334 -3.59 3.36 -9.62
C PHE A 334 -2.27 3.45 -10.40
N PRO A 335 -1.88 4.60 -11.01
CA PRO A 335 -0.61 4.68 -11.73
C PRO A 335 0.60 4.38 -10.83
N MET A 336 0.56 4.82 -9.57
CA MET A 336 1.64 4.56 -8.61
C MET A 336 1.80 3.06 -8.35
N LEU A 337 0.69 2.34 -8.14
CA LEU A 337 0.70 0.89 -7.94
C LEU A 337 1.13 0.14 -9.20
N SER A 338 0.65 0.52 -10.38
CA SER A 338 1.04 -0.12 -11.64
C SER A 338 2.53 0.06 -11.96
N ILE A 339 3.12 1.22 -11.63
CA ILE A 339 4.57 1.43 -11.77
C ILE A 339 5.35 0.58 -10.77
N THR A 340 4.89 0.48 -9.53
CA THR A 340 5.49 -0.44 -8.54
C THR A 340 5.42 -1.89 -9.01
N LEU A 341 4.27 -2.32 -9.55
CA LEU A 341 4.09 -3.65 -10.15
C LEU A 341 5.08 -3.87 -11.30
N ARG A 342 5.19 -2.91 -12.22
CA ARG A 342 6.14 -2.94 -13.33
C ARG A 342 7.58 -3.19 -12.85
N ASN A 343 8.02 -2.44 -11.85
CA ASN A 343 9.39 -2.53 -11.34
C ASN A 343 9.65 -3.87 -10.62
N ASN A 344 8.65 -4.39 -9.90
CA ASN A 344 8.75 -5.70 -9.24
C ASN A 344 8.75 -6.86 -10.27
N ILE A 345 7.94 -6.77 -11.32
CA ILE A 345 7.98 -7.73 -12.45
C ILE A 345 9.36 -7.69 -13.09
N ASP A 346 9.88 -6.51 -13.40
CA ASP A 346 11.19 -6.39 -14.04
C ASP A 346 12.30 -7.02 -13.20
N THR A 347 12.27 -6.79 -11.89
CA THR A 347 13.24 -7.38 -10.96
C THR A 347 13.11 -8.90 -10.91
N LEU A 348 11.88 -9.44 -10.85
CA LEU A 348 11.66 -10.89 -10.86
C LEU A 348 12.16 -11.53 -12.16
N LEU A 349 11.92 -10.90 -13.31
CA LEU A 349 12.39 -11.40 -14.60
C LEU A 349 13.92 -11.46 -14.64
N GLN A 350 14.61 -10.44 -14.11
CA GLN A 350 16.08 -10.45 -14.03
C GLN A 350 16.61 -11.61 -13.18
N PHE A 351 15.98 -11.90 -12.04
CA PHE A 351 16.36 -13.02 -11.16
C PHE A 351 15.99 -14.40 -11.74
N ALA A 352 14.84 -14.51 -12.40
CA ALA A 352 14.37 -15.78 -12.94
C ALA A 352 15.17 -16.23 -14.18
N PHE A 353 15.61 -15.28 -14.99
CA PHE A 353 16.34 -15.56 -16.23
C PHE A 353 17.87 -15.52 -16.08
N ASN A 354 18.41 -15.48 -14.85
CA ASN A 354 19.84 -15.51 -14.55
C ASN A 354 20.68 -14.61 -15.47
N SER A 355 20.20 -13.40 -15.77
CA SER A 355 21.08 -12.43 -16.42
C SER A 355 22.14 -12.03 -15.41
N GLU A 356 23.31 -12.65 -15.50
CA GLU A 356 24.52 -12.14 -14.86
C GLU A 356 24.58 -10.64 -15.12
N ALA A 357 24.57 -9.88 -14.02
CA ALA A 357 24.54 -8.43 -14.00
C ALA A 357 25.83 -7.87 -14.62
N SER A 358 25.91 -7.89 -15.95
CA SER A 358 26.83 -7.08 -16.73
C SER A 358 26.02 -5.93 -17.29
N SER A 359 26.00 -4.84 -16.52
CA SER A 359 25.29 -3.57 -16.76
C SER A 359 23.75 -3.62 -16.76
N PRO A 360 23.07 -2.60 -16.17
CA PRO A 360 21.64 -2.44 -16.38
C PRO A 360 21.40 -2.33 -17.89
N PRO A 361 20.55 -3.17 -18.51
CA PRO A 361 20.25 -3.01 -19.93
C PRO A 361 19.73 -1.59 -20.11
N GLU A 362 20.31 -0.83 -21.04
CA GLU A 362 19.76 0.46 -21.45
C GLU A 362 18.24 0.31 -21.55
N GLU A 363 17.50 1.15 -20.82
CA GLU A 363 16.06 1.05 -20.73
C GLU A 363 15.46 1.39 -22.10
N SER A 364 15.41 0.39 -22.97
CA SER A 364 14.84 0.57 -24.30
C SER A 364 13.39 0.98 -24.10
N LYS A 365 12.97 2.04 -24.81
CA LYS A 365 11.57 2.50 -24.76
C LYS A 365 10.59 1.35 -24.99
N LEU A 366 11.00 0.34 -25.77
CA LEU A 366 10.28 -0.90 -26.00
C LEU A 366 10.14 -1.77 -24.74
N ARG A 367 11.23 -2.02 -23.99
CA ARG A 367 11.16 -2.80 -22.73
C ARG A 367 10.25 -2.10 -21.71
N ARG A 368 10.40 -0.79 -21.54
CA ARG A 368 9.54 0.00 -20.66
C ARG A 368 8.06 -0.08 -21.06
N LEU A 369 7.77 0.04 -22.36
CA LEU A 369 6.41 -0.09 -22.88
C LEU A 369 5.85 -1.49 -22.62
N MET A 370 6.61 -2.54 -22.93
CA MET A 370 6.20 -3.94 -22.75
C MET A 370 5.91 -4.25 -21.27
N LEU A 371 6.79 -3.83 -20.36
CA LEU A 371 6.59 -4.02 -18.92
C LEU A 371 5.38 -3.22 -18.41
N THR A 372 5.18 -2.00 -18.92
CA THR A 372 4.00 -1.19 -18.55
C THR A 372 2.71 -1.85 -19.05
N LEU A 373 2.70 -2.37 -20.29
CA LEU A 373 1.57 -3.13 -20.80
C LEU A 373 1.32 -4.40 -19.97
N LEU A 374 2.37 -5.12 -19.59
CA LEU A 374 2.26 -6.30 -18.73
C LEU A 374 1.74 -5.97 -17.31
N ALA A 375 2.02 -4.77 -16.80
CA ALA A 375 1.53 -4.32 -15.49
C ALA A 375 0.07 -3.82 -15.52
N VAL A 376 -0.44 -3.34 -16.67
CA VAL A 376 -1.77 -2.73 -16.75
C VAL A 376 -2.79 -3.62 -17.48
N VAL A 377 -2.42 -4.23 -18.61
CA VAL A 377 -3.34 -5.00 -19.46
C VAL A 377 -3.89 -6.25 -18.76
N PRO A 378 -3.08 -7.15 -18.17
CA PRO A 378 -3.62 -8.35 -17.54
C PRO A 378 -4.59 -8.04 -16.38
N PRO A 379 -4.31 -7.10 -15.45
CA PRO A 379 -5.28 -6.70 -14.45
C PRO A 379 -6.58 -6.13 -15.05
N THR A 380 -6.51 -5.29 -16.08
CA THR A 380 -7.70 -4.74 -16.73
C THR A 380 -8.53 -5.84 -17.40
N LEU A 381 -7.90 -6.81 -18.08
CA LEU A 381 -8.60 -7.96 -18.67
C LEU A 381 -9.25 -8.83 -17.59
N LEU A 382 -8.55 -9.10 -16.49
CA LEU A 382 -9.12 -9.85 -15.37
C LEU A 382 -10.30 -9.10 -14.72
N SER A 383 -10.27 -7.77 -14.72
CA SER A 383 -11.37 -6.93 -14.21
C SER A 383 -12.63 -7.02 -15.06
N TYR A 384 -12.48 -7.22 -16.38
CA TYR A 384 -13.59 -7.51 -17.27
C TYR A 384 -14.30 -8.82 -16.89
N PHE A 385 -13.54 -9.88 -16.60
CA PHE A 385 -14.11 -11.14 -16.12
C PHE A 385 -14.64 -11.03 -14.69
N ALA A 386 -13.99 -10.22 -13.85
CA ALA A 386 -14.41 -9.97 -12.47
C ALA A 386 -15.83 -9.35 -12.40
N LYS A 387 -16.27 -8.62 -13.43
CA LYS A 387 -17.64 -8.08 -13.56
C LYS A 387 -18.72 -9.11 -13.18
N VAL A 388 -18.56 -10.37 -13.59
CA VAL A 388 -19.53 -11.44 -13.33
C VAL A 388 -19.73 -11.70 -11.83
N TRP A 389 -18.68 -11.52 -11.02
CA TRP A 389 -18.70 -11.76 -9.58
C TRP A 389 -19.29 -10.58 -8.79
N PHE A 390 -19.36 -9.39 -9.40
CA PHE A 390 -19.86 -8.17 -8.75
C PHE A 390 -21.31 -7.81 -9.15
N TYR A 391 -21.82 -8.38 -10.24
CA TYR A 391 -23.19 -8.21 -10.73
C TYR A 391 -24.08 -9.45 -10.50
N ALA A 392 -23.54 -10.55 -9.97
CA ALA A 392 -24.28 -11.69 -9.43
C ALA A 392 -24.55 -11.49 -7.94
#